data_AF-A0A1H7XR71-F1
#
_entry.id   AF-A0A1H7XR71-F1
#
_cell.length_a   1.000
_cell.length_b   1.000
_cell.length_c   1.000
_cell.angle_alpha   90.00
_cell.angle_beta   90.00
_cell.angle_gamma   90.00
#
_symmetry.space_group_name_H-M   'P 1'
#
loop_
_entity.id
_entity.type
_entity.pdbx_description
1 polymer ?
#
loop_
_entity_poly.entity_id
_entity_poly.type
_entity_poly.pdbx_seq_one_letter_code
_entity_poly.pdbx_strand_id
1 'polypeptide(L)' 'MTPADRIAATQLWSIRIQFDRVCTVMKLVPYLDSSRPGEVYVRSKKQWRLVGIIRPEDKQRGLITAADREYP' A
#
# COMPACT_ATOMS: atom_id res chain seq x y z
N MET A 1 6.19 24.28 14.84
CA MET A 1 5.72 23.22 13.93
C MET A 1 6.53 23.34 12.65
N THR A 2 7.34 22.32 12.35
CA THR A 2 8.25 22.31 11.21
C THR A 2 7.50 21.94 9.92
N PRO A 3 8.07 22.20 8.73
CA PRO A 3 7.52 21.68 7.47
C PRO A 3 7.35 20.16 7.47
N ALA A 4 8.24 19.41 8.14
CA ALA A 4 8.13 17.96 8.30
C ALA A 4 6.93 17.56 9.16
N ASP A 5 6.65 18.28 10.25
CA ASP A 5 5.47 18.05 11.09
C ASP A 5 4.17 18.31 10.31
N ARG A 6 4.16 19.32 9.44
CA ARG A 6 3.01 19.61 8.56
C ARG A 6 2.79 18.52 7.52
N ILE A 7 3.87 18.02 6.90
CA ILE A 7 3.80 16.90 5.96
C ILE A 7 3.26 15.66 6.67
N ALA A 8 3.80 15.30 7.85
CA ALA A 8 3.32 14.15 8.62
C ALA A 8 1.84 14.29 9.06
N ALA A 9 1.40 15.50 9.43
CA ALA A 9 0.02 15.75 9.84
C ALA A 9 -0.99 15.78 8.68
N THR A 10 -0.54 15.99 7.43
CA THR A 10 -1.41 16.14 6.25
C THR A 10 -1.24 15.05 5.21
N GLN A 11 -0.16 14.27 5.29
CA GLN A 11 0.10 13.13 4.43
C GLN A 11 -0.80 11.97 4.85
N LEU A 12 -2.03 11.99 4.34
CA LEU A 12 -3.02 10.94 4.58
C LEU A 12 -2.55 9.61 4.01
N TRP A 13 -1.92 9.61 2.82
CA TRP A 13 -1.43 8.41 2.13
C TRP A 13 -0.08 8.66 1.46
N SER A 14 0.81 7.66 1.47
CA SER A 14 2.04 7.62 0.67
C SER A 14 1.84 6.69 -0.52
N ILE A 15 1.95 7.20 -1.76
CA ILE A 15 1.75 6.41 -2.97
C ILE A 15 3.10 6.16 -3.62
N ARG A 16 3.51 4.90 -3.71
CA ARG A 16 4.67 4.46 -4.51
C ARG A 16 4.16 3.92 -5.85
N ILE A 17 4.47 4.63 -6.93
CA ILE A 17 4.18 4.20 -8.31
C ILE A 17 5.45 3.61 -8.89
N GLN A 18 5.44 2.33 -9.26
CA GLN A 18 6.53 1.68 -9.99
C GLN A 18 5.98 1.23 -11.33
N PHE A 19 6.64 1.61 -12.43
CA PHE A 19 6.29 1.14 -13.77
C PHE A 19 7.16 -0.05 -14.12
N ASP A 20 6.54 -1.14 -14.56
CA ASP A 20 7.20 -2.18 -15.34
C ASP A 20 7.15 -1.79 -16.83
N ARG A 21 7.68 -2.65 -17.72
CA ARG A 21 7.64 -2.41 -19.18
C ARG A 21 6.22 -2.34 -19.76
N VAL A 22 5.20 -2.71 -18.98
CA VAL A 22 3.78 -2.65 -19.38
C VAL A 22 3.01 -1.55 -18.65
N CYS A 23 3.72 -0.61 -17.99
CA CYS A 23 3.17 0.54 -17.28
C CYS A 23 2.16 0.16 -16.19
N THR A 24 2.41 -0.93 -15.46
CA THR A 24 1.56 -1.33 -14.33
C THR A 24 1.55 -0.23 -13.26
N VAL A 25 0.36 0.23 -12.86
CA VAL A 25 0.21 1.18 -11.74
C VAL A 25 -0.12 0.41 -10.47
N MET A 26 0.66 0.61 -9.41
CA MET A 26 0.43 0.02 -8.09
C MET A 26 0.06 1.08 -7.05
N LYS A 27 -0.72 0.68 -6.05
CA LYS A 27 -1.11 1.51 -4.89
C LYS A 27 -0.86 0.72 -3.60
N LEU A 28 -0.11 1.31 -2.67
CA LEU A 28 0.07 0.80 -1.31
C LEU A 28 -0.79 1.61 -0.34
N VAL A 29 -1.54 0.93 0.53
CA VAL A 29 -2.26 1.51 1.66
C VAL A 29 -1.72 0.88 2.94
N PRO A 30 -0.83 1.57 3.68
CA PRO A 30 -0.09 0.93 4.77
C PRO A 30 -0.89 0.75 6.06
N TYR A 31 -1.95 1.54 6.28
CA TYR A 31 -2.67 1.64 7.56
C TYR A 31 -1.69 1.82 8.74
N LEU A 32 -0.93 2.91 8.73
CA LEU A 32 0.02 3.22 9.80
C LEU A 32 -0.70 3.31 11.13
N ASP A 33 -0.05 2.82 12.19
CA ASP A 33 -0.56 2.81 13.58
C ASP A 33 -1.88 2.04 13.80
N SER A 34 -2.25 1.18 12.85
CA SER A 34 -3.41 0.29 12.93
C SER A 34 -3.00 -1.17 12.98
N SER A 35 -3.80 -2.02 13.63
CA SER A 35 -3.68 -3.48 13.56
C SER A 35 -4.18 -4.07 12.24
N ARG A 36 -4.80 -3.27 11.36
CA ARG A 36 -5.25 -3.71 10.04
C ARG A 36 -4.06 -4.03 9.13
N PRO A 37 -4.04 -5.14 8.38
CA PRO A 37 -3.01 -5.40 7.39
C PRO A 37 -2.89 -4.24 6.38
N GLY A 38 -1.66 -3.90 5.99
CA GLY A 38 -1.45 -3.03 4.83
C GLY A 38 -1.95 -3.72 3.56
N GLU A 39 -2.32 -2.95 2.55
CA GLU A 39 -2.92 -3.47 1.33
C GLU A 39 -2.17 -2.96 0.09
N VAL A 40 -1.91 -3.85 -0.85
CA VAL A 40 -1.23 -3.56 -2.12
C VAL A 40 -2.18 -3.88 -3.25
N TYR A 41 -2.40 -2.88 -4.11
CA TYR A 41 -3.31 -2.97 -5.24
C TYR A 41 -2.58 -2.76 -6.55
N VAL A 42 -3.10 -3.37 -7.61
CA VAL A 42 -2.74 -3.08 -9.00
C VAL A 42 -3.92 -2.47 -9.74
N ARG A 43 -3.66 -1.49 -10.61
CA ARG A 43 -4.68 -0.92 -11.50
C ARG A 43 -4.83 -1.83 -12.71
N SER A 44 -6.00 -2.43 -12.88
CA SER A 44 -6.32 -3.26 -14.04
C SER A 44 -7.74 -2.97 -14.52
N LYS A 45 -7.96 -2.83 -15.82
CA LYS A 45 -9.29 -2.60 -16.42
C LYS A 45 -10.10 -1.48 -15.74
N LYS A 46 -9.44 -0.38 -15.35
CA LYS A 46 -10.04 0.76 -14.60
C LYS A 46 -10.56 0.39 -13.20
N GLN A 47 -10.08 -0.69 -12.60
CA GLN A 47 -10.37 -1.11 -11.23
C GLN A 47 -9.08 -1.32 -10.44
N TRP A 48 -9.15 -1.19 -9.12
CA TRP A 48 -8.06 -1.55 -8.21
C TRP A 48 -8.28 -2.98 -7.73
N ARG A 49 -7.36 -3.88 -8.06
CA ARG A 49 -7.40 -5.27 -7.61
C ARG A 49 -6.37 -5.46 -6.51
N LEU A 50 -6.78 -5.99 -5.37
CA LEU A 50 -5.86 -6.38 -4.30
C LEU A 50 -4.93 -7.48 -4.82
N VAL A 51 -3.62 -7.29 -4.66
CA VAL A 51 -2.58 -8.23 -5.11
C VAL A 51 -1.66 -8.67 -3.99
N GLY A 52 -1.67 -7.95 -2.86
CA GLY A 52 -0.86 -8.27 -1.71
C GLY A 52 -1.39 -7.61 -0.45
N ILE A 53 -1.02 -8.19 0.68
CA ILE A 53 -1.21 -7.61 1.99
C ILE A 53 0.13 -7.53 2.71
N ILE A 54 0.24 -6.62 3.67
CA ILE A 54 1.37 -6.54 4.59
C ILE A 54 0.80 -6.86 5.96
N ARG A 55 1.12 -8.04 6.50
CA ARG A 55 0.64 -8.44 7.83
C ARG A 55 1.13 -7.46 8.89
N PRO A 56 0.41 -7.27 10.00
CA PRO A 56 0.80 -6.32 11.04
C PRO A 56 2.25 -6.50 11.52
N GLU A 57 2.69 -7.74 11.71
CA GLU A 57 4.05 -8.13 12.08
C GLU A 57 5.11 -7.78 11.02
N ASP A 58 4.71 -7.68 9.76
CA ASP A 58 5.58 -7.42 8.61
C ASP A 58 5.65 -5.95 8.21
N LYS A 59 4.83 -5.09 8.83
CA LYS A 59 4.73 -3.65 8.47
C LYS A 59 6.05 -2.90 8.54
N GLN A 60 6.84 -3.15 9.59
CA GLN A 60 8.14 -2.49 9.75
C GLN A 60 9.16 -2.90 8.70
N ARG A 61 9.01 -4.12 8.15
CA ARG A 61 9.90 -4.67 7.13
C ARG A 61 9.39 -4.42 5.70
N GLY A 62 8.13 -4.03 5.56
CA GLY A 62 7.47 -3.86 4.26
C GLY A 62 7.34 -5.16 3.48
N LEU A 63 7.27 -6.32 4.17
CA LEU A 63 7.14 -7.62 3.51
C LEU A 63 5.71 -7.81 3.04
N ILE A 64 5.56 -8.03 1.72
CA ILE A 64 4.26 -8.21 1.07
C ILE A 64 4.00 -9.70 0.92
N THR A 65 2.90 -10.17 1.51
CA THR A 65 2.32 -11.48 1.23
C THR A 65 1.37 -11.35 0.05
N ALA A 66 1.45 -12.23 -0.93
CA ALA A 66 0.51 -12.22 -2.06
C ALA A 66 -0.92 -12.38 -1.52
N ALA A 67 -1.84 -11.56 -2.03
CA ALA A 67 -3.26 -11.77 -1.80
C ALA A 67 -3.66 -12.87 -2.78
N ASP A 68 -3.76 -14.09 -2.28
CA ASP A 68 -4.34 -15.19 -3.04
C ASP A 68 -5.74 -14.77 -3.50
N ARG A 69 -6.26 -15.39 -4.58
CA ARG A 69 -7.57 -15.03 -5.16
C ARG A 69 -8.75 -15.17 -4.19
N GLU A 70 -8.53 -15.68 -2.98
CA GLU A 70 -9.47 -15.77 -1.89
C GLU A 70 -8.78 -15.24 -0.62
N TYR A 71 -8.95 -13.95 -0.35
CA TYR A 71 -8.88 -13.47 1.02
C TYR A 71 -10.34 -13.44 1.51
N PRO A 72 -10.70 -14.17 2.58
CA PRO A 72 -12.07 -14.24 3.06
C PRO A 72 -12.61 -12.88 3.53
#